data_AF-A0A7S4D7V2-F1
#
_entry.id   AF-A0A7S4D7V2-F1
#
_cell.length_a   1.000
_cell.length_b   1.000
_cell.length_c   1.000
_cell.angle_alpha   90.00
_cell.angle_beta   90.00
_cell.angle_gamma   90.00
#
_symmetry.space_group_name_H-M   'P 1'
#
loop_
_entity.id
_entity.type
_entity.pdbx_description
1 polymer ?
#
loop_
_entity_poly.entity_id
_entity_poly.type
_entity_poly.pdbx_seq_one_letter_code
_entity_poly.pdbx_strand_id
1 'polypeptide(L)'
;MNSMMLVNMYIGFNVVYNVLLILILKYGSANILWLASTVMVPFGNIVFSLKFVPGHQPLTPSNFWSLGLIMSGLVLYRFYGAFMTWATEACRPKEVLPKELRRTERQERRVAQNTTKKMSHFVGLNQAEFLEPVMDARIYEDQKALLYRSNVEIRGSFLARLGLPPSPGLTSTPQTRRNILQRRAKRRKQERTALLSPVSYSSNLPQPSSQRRYGAGGAGRWNGGGTG
;
A
#
# COMPACT_ATOMS: atom_id res chain seq x y z
N MET A 1 -50.30 3.48 -39.41
CA MET A 1 -48.86 3.38 -39.08
C MET A 1 -48.31 2.17 -39.83
N ASN A 2 -47.22 2.34 -40.59
CA ASN A 2 -46.70 1.30 -41.48
C ASN A 2 -46.19 0.10 -40.68
N SER A 3 -46.79 -1.07 -40.88
CA SER A 3 -46.50 -2.32 -40.17
C SER A 3 -45.02 -2.70 -40.22
N MET A 4 -44.34 -2.38 -41.33
CA MET A 4 -42.90 -2.60 -41.50
C MET A 4 -42.03 -1.77 -40.52
N MET A 5 -42.48 -0.58 -40.14
CA MET A 5 -41.75 0.28 -39.21
C MET A 5 -41.79 -0.27 -37.78
N LEU A 6 -42.94 -0.84 -37.37
CA LEU A 6 -43.10 -1.51 -36.08
C LEU A 6 -42.19 -2.73 -35.96
N VAL A 7 -42.12 -3.54 -37.02
CA VAL A 7 -41.28 -4.75 -37.05
C VAL A 7 -39.80 -4.39 -36.98
N ASN A 8 -39.34 -3.39 -37.75
CA ASN A 8 -37.95 -2.94 -37.68
C ASN A 8 -37.59 -2.37 -36.31
N MET A 9 -38.50 -1.61 -35.69
CA MET A 9 -38.31 -1.09 -34.33
C MET A 9 -38.23 -2.22 -33.31
N TYR A 10 -39.06 -3.26 -33.45
CA TYR A 10 -39.06 -4.44 -32.58
C TYR A 10 -37.77 -5.25 -32.70
N ILE A 11 -37.28 -5.49 -33.92
CA ILE A 11 -36.02 -6.19 -34.16
C ILE A 11 -34.85 -5.35 -33.59
N GLY A 12 -34.84 -4.04 -33.84
CA GLY A 12 -33.83 -3.13 -33.30
C GLY A 12 -33.76 -3.14 -31.78
N PHE A 13 -34.91 -3.06 -31.10
CA PHE A 13 -34.98 -3.14 -29.64
C PHE A 13 -34.52 -4.50 -29.10
N ASN A 14 -34.87 -5.60 -29.76
CA ASN A 14 -34.40 -6.94 -29.37
C ASN A 14 -32.88 -7.07 -29.50
N VAL A 15 -32.29 -6.55 -30.57
CA VAL A 15 -30.84 -6.56 -30.77
C VAL A 15 -30.15 -5.72 -29.70
N VAL A 16 -30.63 -4.49 -29.46
CA VAL A 16 -30.09 -3.61 -28.41
C VAL A 16 -30.20 -4.26 -27.03
N TYR A 17 -31.33 -4.88 -26.71
CA TYR A 17 -31.56 -5.57 -25.44
C TYR A 17 -30.57 -6.72 -25.22
N ASN A 18 -30.39 -7.58 -26.23
CA ASN A 18 -29.43 -8.68 -26.15
C ASN A 18 -27.98 -8.19 -26.01
N VAL A 19 -27.60 -7.13 -26.73
CA VAL A 19 -26.26 -6.52 -26.60
C VAL A 19 -26.06 -5.90 -25.21
N LEU A 20 -27.07 -5.22 -24.67
CA LEU A 20 -27.01 -4.63 -23.33
C LEU A 20 -26.86 -5.72 -22.25
N LEU A 21 -27.58 -6.84 -22.39
CA LEU A 21 -27.44 -8.01 -21.53
C LEU A 21 -26.03 -8.58 -21.58
N ILE A 22 -25.46 -8.76 -22.77
CA ILE A 22 -24.08 -9.27 -22.94
C ILE A 22 -23.06 -8.30 -22.36
N LEU A 23 -23.25 -6.98 -22.50
CA LEU A 23 -22.38 -5.97 -21.90
C LEU A 23 -22.42 -6.03 -20.36
N ILE A 24 -23.62 -6.16 -19.79
CA ILE A 24 -23.78 -6.32 -18.34
C ILE A 24 -23.15 -7.64 -17.85
N LEU A 25 -23.26 -8.72 -18.62
CA LEU A 25 -22.60 -10.00 -18.33
C LEU A 25 -21.06 -9.92 -18.42
N LYS A 26 -20.55 -9.20 -19.41
CA LYS A 26 -19.10 -9.09 -19.67
C LYS A 26 -18.38 -8.20 -18.67
N TYR A 27 -19.02 -7.11 -18.25
CA TYR A 27 -18.41 -6.11 -17.37
C TYR A 27 -18.94 -6.16 -15.94
N GLY A 28 -19.99 -6.94 -15.67
CA GLY A 28 -20.60 -7.06 -14.36
C GLY A 28 -20.04 -8.22 -13.53
N SER A 29 -20.02 -8.05 -12.20
CA SER A 29 -19.88 -9.18 -11.28
C SER A 29 -21.22 -9.91 -11.11
N ALA A 30 -21.21 -11.12 -10.53
CA ALA A 30 -22.41 -11.90 -10.22
C ALA A 30 -23.51 -11.09 -9.49
N ASN A 31 -23.12 -10.07 -8.73
CA ASN A 31 -24.04 -9.21 -7.99
C ASN A 31 -24.82 -8.23 -8.90
N ILE A 32 -24.24 -7.81 -10.03
CA ILE A 32 -24.89 -6.93 -11.01
C ILE A 32 -25.83 -7.74 -11.90
N LEU A 33 -25.46 -8.98 -12.21
CA LEU A 33 -26.30 -9.90 -12.98
C LEU A 33 -27.59 -10.25 -12.22
N TRP A 34 -27.49 -10.50 -10.91
CA TRP A 34 -28.65 -10.73 -10.06
C TRP A 34 -29.56 -9.49 -9.95
N LEU A 35 -28.96 -8.30 -9.89
CA LEU A 35 -29.70 -7.04 -9.91
C LEU A 35 -30.41 -6.81 -11.25
N ALA A 36 -29.74 -7.06 -12.37
CA ALA A 36 -30.34 -6.94 -13.70
C ALA A 36 -31.56 -7.88 -13.84
N SER A 37 -31.47 -9.11 -13.31
CA SER A 37 -32.58 -10.04 -13.29
C SER A 37 -33.77 -9.55 -12.46
N THR A 38 -33.52 -8.87 -11.34
CA THR A 38 -34.58 -8.35 -10.46
C THR A 38 -35.19 -7.04 -10.95
N VAL A 39 -34.45 -6.23 -11.70
CA VAL A 39 -34.93 -5.00 -12.36
C VAL A 39 -35.76 -5.30 -13.61
N MET A 40 -35.48 -6.41 -14.32
CA MET A 40 -36.19 -6.77 -15.55
C MET A 40 -37.70 -6.98 -15.34
N VAL A 41 -38.09 -7.62 -14.23
CA VAL A 41 -39.50 -7.94 -13.90
C VAL A 41 -40.37 -6.68 -13.77
N PRO A 42 -40.05 -5.72 -12.88
CA PRO A 42 -40.77 -4.45 -12.78
C PRO A 42 -40.66 -3.59 -14.04
N PHE A 43 -39.55 -3.65 -14.78
CA PHE A 43 -39.44 -2.95 -16.07
C PHE A 43 -40.45 -3.47 -17.10
N GLY A 44 -40.69 -4.79 -17.12
CA GLY A 44 -41.76 -5.40 -17.92
C GLY A 44 -43.14 -4.79 -17.62
N ASN A 45 -43.45 -4.56 -16.35
CA ASN A 45 -44.71 -3.91 -15.95
C ASN A 45 -44.83 -2.47 -16.49
N ILE A 46 -43.73 -1.73 -16.62
CA ILE A 46 -43.72 -0.41 -17.27
C ILE A 46 -43.97 -0.58 -18.76
N VAL A 47 -43.28 -1.50 -19.42
CA VAL A 47 -43.41 -1.73 -20.86
C VAL A 47 -44.84 -2.10 -21.24
N PHE A 48 -45.49 -2.97 -20.48
CA PHE A 48 -46.89 -3.36 -20.70
C PHE A 48 -47.91 -2.24 -20.45
N SER A 49 -47.50 -1.18 -19.76
CA SER A 49 -48.35 0.00 -19.56
C SER A 49 -48.31 1.02 -20.69
N LEU A 50 -47.33 0.92 -21.60
CA LEU A 50 -47.23 1.85 -22.71
C LEU A 50 -48.39 1.64 -23.68
N LYS A 51 -49.05 2.74 -24.05
CA LYS A 51 -50.18 2.77 -24.99
C LYS A 51 -49.87 2.23 -26.39
N PHE A 52 -48.60 1.99 -26.68
CA PHE A 52 -48.11 1.45 -27.94
C PHE A 52 -48.17 -0.09 -27.99
N VAL A 53 -48.29 -0.76 -26.83
CA VAL A 53 -48.34 -2.22 -26.75
C VAL A 53 -49.81 -2.67 -26.84
N PRO A 54 -50.17 -3.58 -27.77
CA PRO A 54 -51.52 -4.12 -27.85
C PRO A 54 -51.84 -4.88 -26.56
N GLY A 55 -53.01 -4.61 -25.97
CA GLY A 55 -53.37 -5.14 -24.64
C GLY A 55 -52.91 -4.28 -23.47
N HIS A 56 -52.65 -2.97 -23.70
CA HIS A 56 -52.27 -2.04 -22.64
C HIS A 56 -53.31 -2.05 -21.50
N GLN A 57 -52.86 -2.24 -20.27
CA GLN A 57 -53.70 -2.04 -19.10
C GLN A 57 -53.32 -0.68 -18.49
N PRO A 58 -54.27 0.26 -18.34
CA PRO A 58 -53.94 1.57 -17.78
C PRO A 58 -53.39 1.37 -16.36
N LEU A 59 -52.19 1.90 -16.11
CA LEU A 59 -51.55 1.80 -14.81
C LEU A 59 -52.38 2.56 -13.78
N THR A 60 -52.95 1.83 -12.82
CA THR A 60 -53.52 2.41 -11.61
C THR A 60 -52.41 3.14 -10.85
N PRO A 61 -52.64 4.33 -10.27
CA PRO A 61 -51.62 5.08 -9.52
C PRO A 61 -50.96 4.27 -8.39
N SER A 62 -51.70 3.31 -7.80
CA SER A 62 -51.19 2.36 -6.80
C SER A 62 -50.07 1.45 -7.34
N ASN A 63 -50.15 1.03 -8.61
CA ASN A 63 -49.14 0.20 -9.25
C ASN A 63 -47.86 1.00 -9.54
N PHE A 64 -48.00 2.30 -9.82
CA PHE A 64 -46.85 3.20 -9.98
C PHE A 64 -46.07 3.37 -8.66
N TRP A 65 -46.78 3.53 -7.55
CA TRP A 65 -46.16 3.65 -6.23
C TRP A 65 -45.44 2.37 -5.79
N SER A 66 -46.05 1.19 -5.95
CA SER A 66 -45.42 -0.09 -5.61
C SER A 66 -44.20 -0.39 -6.48
N LEU A 67 -44.28 -0.08 -7.77
CA LEU A 67 -43.17 -0.17 -8.71
C LEU A 67 -42.00 0.75 -8.31
N GLY A 68 -42.31 2.01 -7.96
CA GLY A 68 -41.32 2.97 -7.49
C GLY A 68 -40.66 2.55 -6.17
N LEU A 69 -41.44 1.99 -5.24
CA LEU A 69 -40.94 1.47 -3.97
C LEU A 69 -39.97 0.30 -4.17
N ILE A 70 -40.31 -0.67 -5.03
CA ILE A 70 -39.45 -1.82 -5.34
C ILE A 70 -38.16 -1.36 -6.03
N MET A 71 -38.25 -0.45 -7.01
CA MET A 71 -37.07 0.15 -7.65
C MET A 71 -36.18 0.88 -6.66
N SER A 72 -36.77 1.71 -5.79
CA SER A 72 -36.06 2.45 -4.76
C SER A 72 -35.36 1.51 -3.78
N GLY A 73 -36.05 0.46 -3.30
CA GLY A 73 -35.48 -0.55 -2.40
C GLY A 73 -34.29 -1.30 -3.00
N LEU A 74 -34.34 -1.65 -4.29
CA LEU A 74 -33.23 -2.31 -5.00
C LEU A 74 -31.99 -1.39 -5.12
N VAL A 75 -32.21 -0.11 -5.43
CA VAL A 75 -31.16 0.91 -5.48
C VAL A 75 -30.56 1.09 -4.09
N LEU A 76 -31.39 1.31 -3.06
CA LEU A 76 -30.94 1.46 -1.67
C LEU A 76 -30.16 0.23 -1.20
N TYR A 77 -30.66 -0.99 -1.41
CA TYR A 77 -29.97 -2.21 -1.01
C TYR A 77 -28.56 -2.31 -1.63
N ARG A 78 -28.42 -1.97 -2.91
CA ARG A 78 -27.14 -2.08 -3.61
C ARG A 78 -26.15 -0.99 -3.24
N PHE A 79 -26.65 0.24 -3.10
CA PHE A 79 -25.85 1.39 -2.73
C PHE A 79 -25.67 1.49 -1.22
N TYR A 80 -26.37 0.71 -0.39
CA TYR A 80 -26.23 0.77 1.07
C TYR A 80 -24.77 0.55 1.51
N GLY A 81 -24.05 -0.38 0.90
CA GLY A 81 -22.63 -0.59 1.21
C GLY A 81 -21.76 0.63 0.87
N ALA A 82 -21.90 1.18 -0.34
CA ALA A 82 -21.14 2.35 -0.79
C ALA A 82 -21.55 3.64 -0.06
N PHE A 83 -22.85 3.76 0.23
CA PHE A 83 -23.44 4.84 1.01
C PHE A 83 -22.99 4.75 2.45
N MET A 84 -22.88 3.55 3.04
CA MET A 84 -22.41 3.39 4.41
C MET A 84 -20.92 3.65 4.51
N THR A 85 -20.10 3.23 3.53
CA THR A 85 -18.68 3.63 3.49
C THR A 85 -18.54 5.15 3.33
N TRP A 86 -19.27 5.75 2.40
CA TRP A 86 -19.30 7.20 2.22
C TRP A 86 -19.80 7.92 3.47
N ALA A 87 -20.86 7.44 4.12
CA ALA A 87 -21.41 8.02 5.33
C ALA A 87 -20.44 7.87 6.51
N THR A 88 -19.73 6.74 6.60
CA THR A 88 -18.67 6.56 7.61
C THR A 88 -17.44 7.41 7.32
N GLU A 89 -17.13 7.72 6.07
CA GLU A 89 -16.04 8.64 5.69
C GLU A 89 -16.45 10.11 5.87
N ALA A 90 -17.70 10.45 5.59
CA ALA A 90 -18.29 11.78 5.78
C ALA A 90 -18.49 12.09 7.27
N CYS A 91 -18.90 11.10 8.06
CA CYS A 91 -19.01 11.19 9.51
C CYS A 91 -17.75 10.77 10.25
N ARG A 92 -16.67 10.36 9.56
CA ARG A 92 -15.38 10.19 10.24
C ARG A 92 -14.99 11.57 10.74
N PRO A 93 -14.95 11.81 12.06
CA PRO A 93 -14.30 13.01 12.55
C PRO A 93 -12.91 12.98 11.92
N LYS A 94 -12.48 14.07 11.29
CA LYS A 94 -11.09 14.21 10.84
C LYS A 94 -10.25 13.97 12.07
N GLU A 95 -9.83 12.74 12.27
CA GLU A 95 -8.96 12.33 13.34
C GLU A 95 -7.80 13.28 13.19
N VAL A 96 -7.63 14.14 14.19
CA VAL A 96 -6.60 15.17 14.19
C VAL A 96 -5.32 14.39 14.19
N LEU A 97 -4.83 14.07 12.99
CA LEU A 97 -3.67 13.24 12.76
C LEU A 97 -2.60 13.81 13.69
N PRO A 98 -2.18 13.07 14.73
CA PRO A 98 -1.37 13.64 15.79
C PRO A 98 -0.20 14.33 15.11
N LYS A 99 0.09 15.58 15.49
CA LYS A 99 1.04 16.46 14.77
C LYS A 99 2.38 15.77 14.47
N GLU A 100 2.74 14.77 15.25
CA GLU A 100 3.86 13.85 15.05
C GLU A 100 3.79 13.05 13.74
N LEU A 101 2.65 12.43 13.37
CA LEU A 101 2.53 11.67 12.11
C LEU A 101 2.64 12.58 10.87
N ARG A 102 2.12 13.83 10.97
CA ARG A 102 2.31 14.84 9.92
C ARG A 102 3.77 15.23 9.71
N ARG A 103 4.59 15.17 10.76
CA ARG A 103 6.05 15.37 10.64
C ARG A 103 6.68 14.18 9.91
N THR A 104 6.26 12.97 10.23
CA THR A 104 6.73 11.74 9.57
C THR A 104 6.37 11.71 8.09
N GLU A 105 5.11 11.96 7.71
CA GLU A 105 4.68 11.98 6.30
C GLU A 105 5.39 13.08 5.48
N ARG A 106 5.55 14.29 6.07
CA ARG A 106 6.29 15.36 5.40
C ARG A 106 7.75 14.99 5.20
N GLN A 107 8.33 14.25 6.14
CA GLN A 107 9.69 13.77 6.05
C GLN A 107 9.83 12.65 5.02
N GLU A 108 8.89 11.71 4.96
CA GLU A 108 8.83 10.65 3.95
C GLU A 108 8.68 11.22 2.54
N ARG A 109 7.77 12.18 2.33
CA ARG A 109 7.62 12.86 1.04
C ARG A 109 8.89 13.58 0.60
N ARG A 110 9.59 14.24 1.54
CA ARG A 110 10.87 14.90 1.26
C ARG A 110 11.98 13.91 0.93
N VAL A 111 12.01 12.75 1.61
CA VAL A 111 12.98 11.70 1.31
C VAL A 111 12.70 11.12 -0.07
N ALA A 112 11.45 10.74 -0.36
CA ALA A 112 11.03 10.19 -1.65
C ALA A 112 11.38 11.12 -2.82
N GLN A 113 11.04 12.42 -2.72
CA GLN A 113 11.37 13.42 -3.74
C GLN A 113 12.88 13.61 -3.93
N ASN A 114 13.66 13.53 -2.85
CA ASN A 114 15.11 13.66 -2.95
C ASN A 114 15.76 12.40 -3.53
N THR A 115 15.21 11.21 -3.31
CA THR A 115 15.66 9.97 -3.96
C THR A 115 15.31 9.97 -5.45
N THR A 116 14.09 10.34 -5.83
CA THR A 116 13.69 10.37 -7.24
C THR A 116 14.51 11.38 -8.04
N LYS A 117 14.72 12.60 -7.52
CA LYS A 117 15.57 13.62 -8.18
C LYS A 117 17.02 13.18 -8.37
N LYS A 118 17.58 12.44 -7.42
CA LYS A 118 18.97 11.94 -7.52
C LYS A 118 19.09 10.78 -8.51
N MET A 119 18.08 9.93 -8.59
CA MET A 119 18.06 8.77 -9.47
C MET A 119 17.72 9.15 -10.91
N SER A 120 16.82 10.13 -11.12
CA SER A 120 16.48 10.64 -12.45
C SER A 120 17.66 11.32 -13.15
N HIS A 121 18.68 11.75 -12.40
CA HIS A 121 19.91 12.31 -12.99
C HIS A 121 20.87 11.22 -13.50
N PHE A 122 20.77 9.99 -13.01
CA PHE A 122 21.70 8.91 -13.37
C PHE A 122 21.11 7.89 -14.35
N VAL A 123 19.78 7.85 -14.51
CA VAL A 123 19.08 6.91 -15.39
C VAL A 123 18.42 7.73 -16.51
N GLY A 124 18.85 7.54 -17.75
CA GLY A 124 18.24 8.21 -18.91
C GLY A 124 16.75 7.89 -19.01
N LEU A 125 15.96 8.83 -19.52
CA LEU A 125 14.48 8.79 -19.56
C LEU A 125 13.89 7.47 -20.08
N ASN A 126 14.53 6.79 -21.04
CA ASN A 126 14.05 5.52 -21.59
C ASN A 126 14.31 4.29 -20.71
N GLN A 127 15.17 4.38 -19.69
CA GLN A 127 15.46 3.26 -18.78
C GLN A 127 14.68 3.37 -17.46
N ALA A 128 14.04 4.50 -17.21
CA ALA A 128 13.34 4.77 -15.95
C ALA A 128 12.10 3.88 -15.76
N GLU A 129 11.32 3.63 -16.83
CA GLU A 129 10.13 2.76 -16.77
C GLU A 129 10.48 1.30 -16.47
N PHE A 130 11.59 0.79 -17.03
CA PHE A 130 12.00 -0.60 -16.78
C PHE A 130 12.57 -0.81 -15.37
N LEU A 131 13.09 0.27 -14.75
CA LEU A 131 13.67 0.25 -13.41
C LEU A 131 12.67 0.55 -12.29
N GLU A 132 11.46 1.00 -12.62
CA GLU A 132 10.41 1.32 -11.65
C GLU A 132 10.13 0.18 -10.64
N PRO A 133 9.91 -1.10 -11.05
CA PRO A 133 9.65 -2.17 -10.08
C PRO A 133 10.86 -2.47 -9.17
N VAL A 134 12.09 -2.29 -9.66
CA VAL A 134 13.31 -2.48 -8.86
C VAL A 134 13.50 -1.32 -7.89
N MET A 135 13.14 -0.10 -8.31
CA MET A 135 13.15 1.08 -7.45
C MET A 135 12.12 0.96 -6.35
N ASP A 136 10.89 0.55 -6.67
CA ASP A 136 9.82 0.36 -5.69
C ASP A 136 10.18 -0.73 -4.68
N ALA A 137 10.79 -1.83 -5.12
CA ALA A 137 11.29 -2.85 -4.20
C ALA A 137 12.33 -2.30 -3.21
N ARG A 138 13.27 -1.45 -3.68
CA ARG A 138 14.27 -0.80 -2.81
C ARG A 138 13.67 0.23 -1.87
N ILE A 139 12.76 1.06 -2.38
CA ILE A 139 12.07 2.07 -1.57
C ILE A 139 11.23 1.37 -0.50
N TYR A 140 10.57 0.27 -0.86
CA TYR A 140 9.82 -0.56 0.08
C TYR A 140 10.72 -1.17 1.15
N GLU A 141 11.90 -1.69 0.81
CA GLU A 141 12.85 -2.19 1.82
C GLU A 141 13.37 -1.08 2.75
N ASP A 142 13.71 0.09 2.21
CA ASP A 142 14.15 1.24 3.01
C ASP A 142 13.02 1.77 3.92
N GLN A 143 11.78 1.79 3.43
CA GLN A 143 10.61 2.13 4.25
C GLN A 143 10.33 1.06 5.30
N LYS A 144 10.44 -0.22 4.96
CA LYS A 144 10.29 -1.33 5.91
C LYS A 144 11.33 -1.23 7.02
N ALA A 145 12.57 -0.84 6.70
CA ALA A 145 13.61 -0.60 7.70
C ALA A 145 13.32 0.60 8.63
N LEU A 146 12.52 1.57 8.18
CA LEU A 146 12.06 2.70 9.00
C LEU A 146 10.80 2.37 9.81
N LEU A 147 9.91 1.54 9.25
CA LEU A 147 8.64 1.13 9.86
C LEU A 147 8.84 0.05 10.95
N TYR A 148 9.80 -0.85 10.77
CA TYR A 148 10.18 -1.81 11.82
C TYR A 148 11.02 -1.12 12.89
N ARG A 149 10.33 -0.44 13.83
CA ARG A 149 10.94 -0.05 15.09
C ARG A 149 11.48 -1.26 15.79
N SER A 150 12.76 -1.21 16.16
CA SER A 150 13.36 -2.25 16.99
C SER A 150 12.61 -2.33 18.34
N ASN A 151 12.51 -3.52 18.92
CA ASN A 151 11.89 -3.71 20.26
C ASN A 151 12.49 -2.76 21.31
N VAL A 152 13.76 -2.39 21.15
CA VAL A 152 14.44 -1.40 22.00
C VAL A 152 13.85 0.00 21.84
N GLU A 153 13.56 0.43 20.61
CA GLU A 153 12.97 1.74 20.33
C GLU A 153 11.52 1.83 20.82
N ILE A 154 10.75 0.74 20.68
CA ILE A 154 9.39 0.64 21.23
C ILE A 154 9.44 0.80 22.75
N ARG A 155 10.31 0.04 23.42
CA ARG A 155 10.52 0.11 24.89
C ARG A 155 10.99 1.48 25.34
N GLY A 156 11.95 2.09 24.62
CA GLY A 156 12.44 3.43 24.93
C GLY A 156 11.34 4.49 24.83
N SER A 157 10.51 4.45 23.79
CA SER A 157 9.39 5.39 23.62
C SER A 157 8.29 5.20 24.66
N PHE A 158 8.06 3.97 25.14
CA PHE A 158 7.10 3.69 26.21
C PHE A 158 7.62 4.16 27.57
N LEU A 159 8.88 3.88 27.91
CA LEU A 159 9.52 4.36 29.15
C LEU A 159 9.57 5.89 29.21
N ALA A 160 9.85 6.55 28.07
CA ALA A 160 9.80 8.00 27.97
C ALA A 160 8.39 8.56 28.24
N ARG A 161 7.34 7.87 27.79
CA ARG A 161 5.94 8.25 28.10
C ARG A 161 5.58 8.04 29.58
N LEU A 162 6.27 7.13 30.27
CA LEU A 162 6.14 6.90 31.70
C LEU A 162 6.98 7.86 32.55
N GLY A 163 7.71 8.81 31.94
CA GLY A 163 8.57 9.76 32.65
C GLY A 163 9.86 9.15 33.18
N LEU A 164 10.19 7.92 32.80
CA LEU A 164 11.44 7.27 33.17
C LEU A 164 12.55 7.71 32.20
N PRO A 165 13.68 8.25 32.68
CA PRO A 165 14.75 8.70 31.82
C PRO A 165 15.33 7.52 31.02
N PRO A 166 15.54 7.66 29.70
CA PRO A 166 16.11 6.59 28.90
C PRO A 166 17.52 6.28 29.42
N SER A 167 17.79 4.98 29.66
CA SER A 167 19.12 4.51 30.05
C SER A 167 20.17 5.02 29.06
N PRO A 168 21.30 5.59 29.53
CA PRO A 168 22.32 6.23 28.70
C PRO A 168 22.98 5.30 27.67
N GLY A 169 22.73 3.99 27.72
CA GLY A 169 23.19 3.02 26.73
C GLY A 169 22.20 2.69 25.60
N LEU A 170 20.95 3.15 25.65
CA LEU A 170 19.86 2.66 24.78
C LEU A 170 19.28 3.70 23.82
N THR A 171 19.91 4.87 23.69
CA THR A 171 19.47 5.94 22.78
C THR A 171 19.83 5.62 21.32
N SER A 172 19.20 4.58 20.76
CA SER A 172 19.24 4.30 19.33
C SER A 172 18.22 5.18 18.62
N THR A 173 18.47 6.48 18.53
CA THR A 173 17.74 7.28 17.55
C THR A 173 18.10 6.77 16.14
N PRO A 174 17.16 6.78 15.18
CA PRO A 174 17.42 6.36 13.80
C PRO A 174 18.66 7.05 13.19
N GLN A 175 18.91 8.30 13.60
CA GLN A 175 20.09 9.08 13.22
C GLN A 175 21.41 8.47 13.72
N THR A 176 21.49 8.04 14.98
CA THR A 176 22.70 7.44 15.55
C THR A 176 23.05 6.14 14.83
N ARG A 177 22.05 5.30 14.51
CA ARG A 177 22.25 4.06 13.75
C ARG A 177 22.76 4.34 12.33
N ARG A 178 22.19 5.35 11.65
CA ARG A 178 22.63 5.79 10.32
C ARG A 178 24.07 6.28 10.33
N ASN A 179 24.46 7.07 11.35
CA ASN A 179 25.83 7.57 11.49
C ASN A 179 26.84 6.44 11.72
N ILE A 180 26.50 5.43 12.54
CA ILE A 180 27.35 4.26 12.77
C ILE A 180 27.52 3.44 11.48
N LEU A 181 26.43 3.19 10.75
CA LEU A 181 26.48 2.46 9.48
C LEU A 181 27.30 3.21 8.42
N GLN A 182 27.13 4.53 8.32
CA GLN A 182 27.94 5.35 7.42
C GLN A 182 29.43 5.32 7.76
N ARG A 183 29.78 5.37 9.06
CA ARG A 183 31.17 5.24 9.51
C ARG A 183 31.76 3.88 9.16
N ARG A 184 31.00 2.80 9.35
CA ARG A 184 31.43 1.44 8.95
C ARG A 184 31.60 1.30 7.45
N ALA A 185 30.68 1.84 6.65
CA ALA A 185 30.79 1.83 5.20
C ALA A 185 32.01 2.63 4.70
N LYS A 186 32.31 3.78 5.30
CA LYS A 186 33.53 4.56 5.01
C LYS A 186 34.80 3.78 5.35
N ARG A 187 34.84 3.12 6.52
CA ARG A 187 35.99 2.26 6.90
C ARG A 187 36.21 1.13 5.90
N ARG A 188 35.16 0.41 5.49
CA ARG A 188 35.28 -0.65 4.47
C ARG A 188 35.78 -0.13 3.13
N LYS A 189 35.39 1.07 2.73
CA LYS A 189 35.94 1.73 1.53
C LYS A 189 37.43 2.03 1.71
N GLN A 190 37.83 2.62 2.84
CA GLN A 190 39.24 2.88 3.14
C GLN A 190 40.08 1.59 3.18
N GLU A 191 39.57 0.52 3.81
CA GLU A 191 40.23 -0.79 3.86
C GLU A 191 40.40 -1.37 2.45
N ARG A 192 39.36 -1.30 1.60
CA ARG A 192 39.47 -1.74 0.20
C ARG A 192 40.48 -0.91 -0.60
N THR A 193 40.50 0.41 -0.42
CA THR A 193 41.47 1.28 -1.09
C THR A 193 42.90 1.02 -0.61
N ALA A 194 43.08 0.71 0.68
CA ALA A 194 44.38 0.33 1.25
C ALA A 194 44.87 -1.05 0.76
N LEU A 195 43.97 -1.98 0.43
CA LEU A 195 44.34 -3.25 -0.19
C LEU A 195 44.68 -3.13 -1.68
N LEU A 196 44.20 -2.08 -2.35
CA LEU A 196 44.42 -1.82 -3.78
C LEU A 196 45.58 -0.84 -4.05
N SER A 197 46.13 -0.18 -3.03
CA SER A 197 47.36 0.58 -3.21
C SER A 197 48.51 -0.37 -3.48
N PRO A 198 49.31 -0.15 -4.55
CA PRO A 198 50.48 -0.96 -4.83
C PRO A 198 51.39 -0.94 -3.61
N VAL A 199 51.68 -2.12 -3.08
CA VAL A 199 52.61 -2.30 -1.96
C VAL A 199 53.98 -1.82 -2.44
N SER A 200 54.32 -0.58 -2.13
CA SER A 200 55.68 -0.09 -2.23
C SER A 200 56.51 -0.88 -1.22
N TYR A 201 57.21 -1.92 -1.69
CA TYR A 201 58.19 -2.65 -0.90
C TYR A 201 59.29 -1.69 -0.46
N SER A 202 59.14 -1.11 0.74
CA SER A 202 60.22 -0.41 1.42
C SER A 202 61.17 -1.48 1.97
N SER A 203 62.32 -1.60 1.32
CA SER A 203 63.38 -2.59 1.57
C SER A 203 64.17 -2.32 2.86
N ASN A 204 63.49 -2.21 4.00
CA ASN A 204 64.13 -2.16 5.32
C ASN A 204 63.67 -3.37 6.13
N LEU A 205 64.31 -4.50 5.87
CA LEU A 205 64.24 -5.73 6.66
C LEU A 205 64.78 -5.47 8.07
N PRO A 206 63.98 -5.64 9.14
CA PRO A 206 64.48 -5.71 10.50
C PRO A 206 65.18 -7.05 10.70
N GLN A 207 66.42 -7.02 11.18
CA GLN A 207 67.15 -8.23 11.58
C GLN A 207 66.42 -8.95 12.72
N PRO A 208 66.36 -10.29 12.70
CA PRO A 208 65.72 -11.08 13.75
C PRO A 208 66.63 -11.15 14.98
N SER A 209 66.29 -10.42 16.05
CA SER A 209 66.81 -10.67 17.38
C SER A 209 66.03 -11.82 18.03
N SER A 210 66.65 -12.99 17.96
CA SER A 210 66.37 -14.11 18.86
C SER A 210 66.48 -13.67 20.32
N GLN A 211 65.44 -13.83 21.13
CA GLN A 211 65.54 -14.32 22.52
C GLN A 211 64.20 -14.29 23.26
N ARG A 212 63.85 -15.47 23.82
CA ARG A 212 63.13 -15.70 25.09
C ARG A 212 61.67 -15.20 25.14
N ARG A 213 60.72 -15.86 25.79
CA ARG A 213 60.76 -16.82 26.88
C ARG A 213 59.38 -17.49 26.91
N TYR A 214 59.36 -18.82 27.10
CA TYR A 214 58.15 -19.54 27.49
C TYR A 214 57.62 -18.94 28.80
N GLY A 215 56.40 -18.39 28.75
CA GLY A 215 55.63 -17.97 29.91
C GLY A 215 54.41 -18.88 30.04
N ALA A 216 54.59 -19.97 30.77
CA ALA A 216 53.50 -20.74 31.34
C ALA A 216 52.76 -19.89 32.38
N GLY A 217 51.44 -20.04 32.47
CA GLY A 217 50.67 -19.59 33.63
C GLY A 217 49.36 -18.91 33.27
N GLY A 218 48.24 -19.51 33.67
CA GLY A 218 46.95 -18.82 33.63
C GLY A 218 45.73 -19.73 33.65
N ALA A 219 45.70 -20.70 34.55
CA ALA A 219 44.45 -21.36 34.94
C ALA A 219 43.53 -20.37 35.66
N GLY A 220 42.22 -20.52 35.46
CA GLY A 220 41.16 -19.84 36.21
C GLY A 220 40.11 -19.28 35.26
N ARG A 221 38.80 -19.42 35.47
CA ARG A 221 38.05 -19.90 36.63
C ARG A 221 36.62 -20.09 36.13
N TRP A 222 36.11 -21.32 36.22
CA TRP A 222 34.67 -21.58 36.15
C TRP A 222 33.99 -20.84 37.32
N ASN A 223 32.93 -20.09 37.04
CA ASN A 223 31.98 -19.69 38.07
C ASN A 223 30.57 -19.96 37.56
N GLY A 224 29.97 -21.02 38.08
CA GLY A 224 28.54 -21.26 38.01
C GLY A 224 27.78 -20.49 39.08
N GLY A 225 26.46 -20.58 39.03
CA GLY A 225 25.53 -20.05 40.02
C GLY A 225 24.73 -18.86 39.47
N GLY A 226 23.42 -18.83 39.53
CA GLY A 226 22.51 -19.72 40.23
C GLY A 226 21.06 -19.36 39.91
N THR A 227 20.22 -20.35 40.17
CA THR A 227 18.77 -20.33 40.28
C THR A 227 18.27 -19.36 41.35
N GLY A 228 17.15 -18.72 41.05
CA GLY A 228 16.26 -18.01 41.96
C GLY A 228 14.97 -17.71 41.22
#